data_AF-A0AAV0FSX9-F1
#
_entry.id   AF-A0AAV0FSX9-F1
#
_cell.length_a   1.000
_cell.length_b   1.000
_cell.length_c   1.000
_cell.angle_alpha   90.00
_cell.angle_beta   90.00
_cell.angle_gamma   90.00
#
_symmetry.space_group_name_H-M   'P 1'
#
loop_
_entity.id
_entity.type
_entity.pdbx_description
1 polymer ?
#
loop_
_entity_poly.entity_id
_entity_poly.type
_entity_poly.pdbx_seq_one_letter_code
_entity_poly.pdbx_strand_id
1 'polypeptide(L)'
;MADELFGEIMLPDELSQERAANLYIMALDESVAVVKYDREIHGGSCILWVMKEYGVVESWSRLHSIELVEVMERIVGFRKNGDILFSTNKSELVSYCPNT
;
A
#
# COMPACT_ATOMS: atom_id res chain seq x y z
N MET A 1 -15.84 29.97 -1.37
CA MET A 1 -15.79 28.69 -2.10
C MET A 1 -14.34 28.47 -2.41
N ALA A 2 -13.73 27.41 -1.87
CA ALA A 2 -12.37 27.05 -2.22
C ALA A 2 -12.44 26.30 -3.55
N ASP A 3 -11.66 26.73 -4.54
CA ASP A 3 -11.52 26.00 -5.78
C ASP A 3 -10.65 24.77 -5.50
N GLU A 4 -11.23 23.58 -5.59
CA GLU A 4 -10.52 22.32 -5.43
C GLU A 4 -9.69 22.08 -6.70
N LEU A 5 -8.36 22.06 -6.56
CA LEU A 5 -7.43 21.80 -7.65
C LEU A 5 -6.94 20.36 -7.56
N PHE A 6 -7.24 19.57 -8.59
CA PHE A 6 -6.74 18.22 -8.74
C PHE A 6 -5.42 18.25 -9.52
N GLY A 7 -4.46 17.44 -9.08
CA GLY A 7 -3.18 17.24 -9.76
C GLY A 7 -2.90 15.75 -9.92
N GLU A 8 -2.14 15.41 -10.95
CA GLU A 8 -1.63 14.07 -11.17
C GLU A 8 -0.20 13.96 -10.63
N ILE A 9 0.12 12.83 -10.01
CA ILE A 9 1.47 12.55 -9.53
C ILE A 9 1.93 11.25 -10.17
N MET A 10 3.13 11.26 -10.75
CA MET A 10 3.69 10.08 -11.39
C MET A 10 3.99 9.00 -10.34
N LEU A 11 3.66 7.76 -10.70
CA LEU A 11 4.14 6.58 -10.01
C LEU A 11 5.62 6.35 -10.34
N PRO A 12 6.39 5.70 -9.46
CA PRO A 12 7.72 5.23 -9.78
C PRO A 12 7.65 4.18 -10.89
N ASP A 13 8.72 4.07 -11.71
CA ASP A 13 8.75 3.24 -12.92
C ASP A 13 8.29 1.79 -12.70
N GLU A 14 8.64 1.19 -11.56
CA GLU A 14 8.24 -0.18 -11.27
C GLU A 14 6.74 -0.35 -11.02
N LEU A 15 6.10 0.66 -10.44
CA LEU A 15 4.65 0.66 -10.24
C LEU A 15 3.94 1.02 -11.55
N SER A 16 4.55 1.82 -12.42
CA SER A 16 3.95 2.22 -13.71
C SER A 16 3.85 1.07 -14.72
N GLN A 17 4.71 0.05 -14.60
CA GLN A 17 4.63 -1.17 -15.42
C GLN A 17 3.61 -2.20 -14.91
N GLU A 18 3.02 -1.98 -13.74
CA GLU A 18 2.11 -2.92 -13.11
C GLU A 18 0.66 -2.70 -13.57
N ARG A 19 -0.16 -3.75 -13.51
CA ARG A 19 -1.60 -3.61 -13.80
C ARG A 19 -2.27 -2.80 -12.69
N ALA A 20 -3.11 -1.83 -13.05
CA ALA A 20 -3.84 -1.01 -12.08
C ALA A 20 -4.67 -1.83 -11.07
N ALA A 21 -5.19 -3.00 -11.47
CA ALA A 21 -5.93 -3.91 -10.58
C ALA A 21 -5.05 -4.52 -9.46
N ASN A 22 -3.73 -4.53 -9.64
CA ASN A 22 -2.77 -5.00 -8.63
C ASN A 22 -2.28 -3.87 -7.72
N LEU A 23 -2.71 -2.63 -7.95
CA LEU A 23 -2.28 -1.46 -7.18
C LEU A 23 -3.41 -0.97 -6.27
N TYR A 24 -3.07 -0.70 -5.02
CA TYR A 24 -4.01 -0.12 -4.06
C TYR A 24 -3.40 1.11 -3.40
N ILE A 25 -4.06 2.25 -3.52
CA ILE A 25 -3.61 3.53 -2.98
C ILE A 25 -4.27 3.75 -1.62
N MET A 26 -3.49 4.20 -0.64
CA MET A 26 -4.01 4.61 0.67
C MET A 26 -3.22 5.78 1.25
N ALA A 27 -3.84 6.48 2.21
CA ALA A 27 -3.11 7.37 3.09
C ALA A 27 -2.46 6.55 4.21
N LEU A 28 -1.16 6.75 4.41
CA LEU A 28 -0.38 6.20 5.51
C LEU A 28 0.15 7.38 6.33
N ASP A 29 -0.49 7.64 7.46
CA ASP A 29 -0.23 8.82 8.29
C ASP A 29 -0.36 10.12 7.47
N GLU A 30 0.70 10.91 7.33
CA GLU A 30 0.74 12.13 6.50
C GLU A 30 1.30 11.88 5.09
N SER A 31 1.48 10.62 4.69
CA SER A 31 2.06 10.24 3.40
C SER A 31 1.08 9.47 2.50
N VAL A 32 1.34 9.51 1.19
CA VAL A 32 0.64 8.65 0.22
C VAL A 32 1.41 7.33 0.10
N ALA A 33 0.68 6.22 0.16
CA ALA A 33 1.22 4.89 -0.02
C ALA A 33 0.53 4.15 -1.16
N VAL A 34 1.29 3.28 -1.82
CA VAL A 34 0.80 2.35 -2.84
C VAL A 34 1.21 0.94 -2.43
N VAL A 35 0.25 0.03 -2.39
CA VAL A 35 0.51 -1.39 -2.24
C VAL A 35 0.45 -2.02 -3.61
N LYS A 36 1.54 -2.66 -4.00
CA LYS A 36 1.62 -3.51 -5.19
C LYS A 36 1.44 -4.96 -4.77
N TYR A 37 0.41 -5.62 -5.27
CA TYR A 37 0.18 -7.04 -5.08
C TYR A 37 0.75 -7.83 -6.25
N ASP A 38 1.36 -8.98 -5.97
CA ASP A 38 1.84 -9.90 -7.03
C ASP A 38 0.66 -10.51 -7.81
N ARG A 39 -0.50 -10.68 -7.15
CA ARG A 39 -1.72 -11.23 -7.74
C ARG A 39 -2.96 -10.53 -7.20
N GLU A 40 -3.99 -10.45 -8.03
CA GLU A 40 -5.28 -9.81 -7.72
C GLU A 40 -6.09 -10.55 -6.64
N ILE A 41 -5.92 -11.88 -6.51
CA ILE A 41 -6.75 -12.75 -5.66
C ILE A 41 -5.92 -13.84 -4.98
N HIS A 42 -6.03 -13.93 -3.64
CA HIS A 42 -5.54 -14.98 -2.72
C HIS A 42 -4.05 -15.36 -2.79
N GLY A 43 -3.33 -15.00 -1.73
CA GLY A 43 -1.95 -15.42 -1.51
C GLY A 43 -0.93 -14.76 -2.44
N GLY A 44 0.34 -14.94 -2.11
CA GLY A 44 1.47 -14.34 -2.81
C GLY A 44 2.22 -13.35 -1.93
N SER A 45 2.63 -12.23 -2.50
CA SER A 45 3.30 -11.16 -1.76
C SER A 45 2.75 -9.80 -2.15
N CYS A 46 2.97 -8.83 -1.28
CA CYS A 46 2.78 -7.44 -1.62
C CYS A 46 3.99 -6.60 -1.22
N ILE A 47 4.21 -5.52 -1.97
CA ILE A 47 5.25 -4.55 -1.72
C ILE A 47 4.57 -3.22 -1.40
N LEU A 48 4.84 -2.72 -0.21
CA LEU A 48 4.39 -1.42 0.24
C LEU A 48 5.38 -0.34 -0.17
N TRP A 49 4.90 0.65 -0.92
CA TRP A 49 5.61 1.86 -1.29
C TRP A 49 5.05 3.06 -0.56
N VAL A 50 5.90 3.99 -0.16
CA VAL A 50 5.51 5.27 0.43
C VAL A 50 6.20 6.44 -0.28
N MET A 51 5.44 7.50 -0.51
CA MET A 51 5.95 8.79 -0.96
C MET A 51 6.42 9.58 0.26
N LYS A 52 7.72 9.65 0.48
CA LYS A 52 8.29 10.31 1.67
C LYS A 52 8.09 11.82 1.66
N GLU A 53 8.03 12.42 0.48
CA GLU A 53 7.77 13.85 0.30
C GLU A 53 6.65 14.04 -0.72
N TYR A 54 5.56 14.65 -0.29
CA TYR A 54 4.34 14.77 -1.10
C TYR A 54 4.61 15.50 -2.42
N GLY A 55 4.24 14.88 -3.54
CA GLY A 55 4.42 15.43 -4.89
C GLY A 55 5.82 15.23 -5.50
N VAL A 56 6.79 14.72 -4.75
CA VAL A 56 8.16 14.46 -5.26
C VAL A 56 8.28 12.99 -5.67
N VAL A 57 8.35 12.75 -6.98
CA VAL A 57 8.36 11.40 -7.59
C VAL A 57 9.59 10.61 -7.12
N GLU A 58 10.73 11.26 -6.97
CA GLU A 58 11.98 10.64 -6.53
C GLU A 58 11.95 10.22 -5.05
N SER A 59 10.95 10.68 -4.28
CA SER A 59 10.79 10.36 -2.86
C SER A 59 10.08 9.02 -2.62
N TRP A 60 9.52 8.41 -3.67
CA TRP A 60 8.92 7.08 -3.60
C TRP A 60 9.95 6.06 -3.15
N SER A 61 9.61 5.28 -2.13
CA SER A 61 10.50 4.26 -1.59
C SER A 61 9.74 3.01 -1.14
N ARG A 62 10.37 1.85 -1.34
CA ARG A 62 9.87 0.57 -0.81
C ARG A 62 10.05 0.55 0.71
N LEU A 63 8.97 0.27 1.43
CA LEU A 63 8.99 0.18 2.89
C LEU A 63 9.05 -1.28 3.36
N HIS A 64 8.12 -2.12 2.87
CA HIS A 64 8.01 -3.52 3.27
C HIS A 64 7.71 -4.43 2.08
N SER A 65 8.28 -5.63 2.10
CA SER A 65 7.87 -6.76 1.26
C SER A 65 7.24 -7.79 2.20
N ILE A 66 5.97 -8.11 1.96
CA ILE A 66 5.17 -8.92 2.89
C ILE A 66 4.70 -10.15 2.13
N GLU A 67 5.01 -11.32 2.67
CA GLU A 67 4.41 -12.58 2.22
C GLU A 67 3.01 -12.70 2.83
N LEU A 68 2.00 -12.80 1.96
CA LEU A 68 0.62 -12.97 2.37
C LEU A 68 0.38 -14.44 2.68
N VAL A 69 0.15 -14.75 3.95
CA VAL A 69 -0.33 -16.07 4.35
C VAL A 69 -1.78 -16.26 3.89
N GLU A 70 -2.22 -17.49 3.72
CA GLU A 70 -3.47 -17.87 3.01
C GLU A 70 -4.73 -17.12 3.47
N VAL A 71 -4.78 -16.69 4.73
CA VAL A 71 -5.91 -15.93 5.28
C VAL A 71 -5.89 -14.44 4.96
N MET A 72 -4.74 -13.84 4.61
CA MET A 72 -4.58 -12.41 4.36
C MET A 72 -4.96 -12.05 2.93
N GLU A 73 -5.73 -10.98 2.77
CA GLU A 73 -6.17 -10.50 1.45
C GLU A 73 -5.54 -9.16 1.08
N ARG A 74 -5.90 -8.09 1.81
CA ARG A 74 -5.42 -6.74 1.51
C ARG A 74 -5.06 -5.95 2.75
N ILE A 75 -4.09 -5.06 2.62
CA ILE A 75 -3.82 -4.02 3.60
C ILE A 75 -5.02 -3.06 3.62
N VAL A 76 -5.58 -2.83 4.81
CA VAL A 76 -6.66 -1.87 5.03
C VAL A 76 -6.20 -0.62 5.77
N GLY A 77 -5.01 -0.65 6.36
CA GLY A 77 -4.42 0.50 7.02
C GLY A 77 -3.34 0.11 8.03
N PHE A 78 -3.00 1.04 8.90
CA PHE A 78 -1.94 0.89 9.88
C PHE A 78 -2.43 1.29 11.27
N ARG A 79 -1.84 0.68 12.29
CA ARG A 79 -2.05 1.04 13.69
C ARG A 79 -0.98 2.04 14.13
N LYS A 80 -1.27 2.79 15.20
CA LYS A 80 -0.33 3.77 15.79
C LYS A 80 0.99 3.16 16.29
N ASN A 81 1.01 1.85 16.55
CA ASN A 81 2.23 1.12 16.94
C ASN A 81 3.06 0.67 15.73
N GLY A 82 2.65 0.99 14.51
CA GLY A 82 3.35 0.61 13.27
C GLY A 82 2.89 -0.73 12.68
N ASP A 83 1.96 -1.44 13.32
CA ASP A 83 1.43 -2.68 12.76
C ASP A 83 0.61 -2.40 11.50
N ILE A 84 0.70 -3.34 10.55
CA ILE A 84 -0.09 -3.34 9.34
C ILE A 84 -1.38 -4.13 9.60
N LEU A 85 -2.53 -3.55 9.25
CA LEU A 85 -3.81 -4.24 9.32
C LEU A 85 -4.15 -4.84 7.97
N PHE A 86 -4.43 -6.14 7.97
CA PHE A 86 -4.95 -6.86 6.82
C PHE A 86 -6.40 -7.25 7.03
N SER A 87 -7.21 -7.18 5.96
CA SER A 87 -8.45 -7.94 5.91
C SER A 87 -8.16 -9.40 5.60
N THR A 88 -9.06 -10.27 6.04
CA THR A 88 -9.02 -11.70 5.73
C THR A 88 -10.21 -12.13 4.89
N ASN A 89 -10.08 -13.30 4.25
CA ASN A 89 -11.18 -13.95 3.54
C ASN A 89 -12.37 -14.34 4.42
N LYS A 90 -12.22 -14.23 5.75
CA LYS A 90 -13.30 -14.42 6.75
C LYS A 90 -13.94 -13.10 7.17
N SER A 91 -13.64 -11.99 6.49
CA SER A 91 -14.10 -10.65 6.86
C SER A 91 -13.61 -10.21 8.25
N GLU A 92 -12.45 -10.69 8.68
CA GLU A 92 -11.80 -10.30 9.93
C GLU A 92 -10.62 -9.36 9.65
N LEU A 93 -10.08 -8.76 10.72
CA LEU A 93 -8.85 -7.97 10.66
C LEU A 93 -7.74 -8.67 11.44
N VAL A 94 -6.55 -8.76 10.82
CA VAL A 94 -5.35 -9.27 11.47
C VAL A 94 -4.28 -8.18 11.51
N SER A 95 -3.59 -8.09 12.65
CA SER A 95 -2.46 -7.19 12.87
C SER A 95 -1.17 -7.94 12.53
N TYR A 96 -0.33 -7.35 11.67
CA TYR A 96 0.95 -7.90 11.25
C TYR A 96 2.09 -6.97 11.67
N CYS A 97 3.11 -7.53 12.31
CA CYS A 97 4.31 -6.82 12.75
C CYS A 97 5.45 -7.06 11.74
N PRO A 98 5.78 -6.08 10.87
CA PRO A 98 6.76 -6.28 9.80
C PRO A 98 8.23 -6.37 10.25
N ASN A 99 8.53 -6.19 11.55
CA ASN A 99 9.89 -6.13 12.10
C ASN A 99 10.27 -7.35 12.97
N THR A 100 9.71 -8.53 12.68
CA THR A 100 10.07 -9.76 13.42
C THR A 100 11.08 -10.58 12.63
#